data_AF-A0A2E8B6I4-F1
#
_entry.id   AF-A0A2E8B6I4-F1
#
_cell.length_a   1.000
_cell.length_b   1.000
_cell.length_c   1.000
_cell.angle_alpha   90.00
_cell.angle_beta   90.00
_cell.angle_gamma   90.00
#
_symmetry.space_group_name_H-M   'P 1'
#
loop_
_entity.id
_entity.type
_entity.pdbx_description
1 polymer ?
#
loop_
_entity_poly.entity_id
_entity_poly.type
_entity_poly.pdbx_seq_one_letter_code
_entity_poly.pdbx_strand_id
1 'polypeptide(L)'
;MNSVNRLYTEEIGALVIDVDGTQSESLPNKPLVLAGSFNPIHHGHQSLLLAAMSMTGNKGYYEISIRNVDKPLLPKKELSKRAEQILKDGKSLILTSAPRFTEKSSILPGATFVIGFDTCIRLFDETYYPDHVAASASAVDNSLDLIGENGCNFIVAGRINSRGKFQGLRDVSVPQRFTGMFYELPESQFRSDLSSTEMRKRF
;
A
#
# COMPACT_ATOMS: atom_id res chain seq x y z
N MET A 1 16.23 22.97 4.46
CA MET A 1 16.17 22.01 3.32
C MET A 1 14.69 21.67 3.12
N ASN A 2 14.17 21.62 1.88
CA ASN A 2 12.76 21.23 1.65
C ASN A 2 12.53 19.79 2.15
N SER A 3 11.41 19.49 2.82
CA SER A 3 11.12 18.17 3.39
C SER A 3 11.16 17.02 2.37
N VAL A 4 10.82 17.28 1.10
CA VAL A 4 11.03 16.31 0.02
C VAL A 4 12.52 15.96 -0.15
N ASN A 5 13.42 16.93 -0.05
CA ASN A 5 14.85 16.63 -0.13
C ASN A 5 15.30 15.79 1.07
N ARG A 6 14.80 16.07 2.26
CA ARG A 6 15.09 15.32 3.50
C ARG A 6 14.64 13.86 3.40
N LEU A 7 13.51 13.60 2.75
CA LEU A 7 13.06 12.24 2.44
C LEU A 7 14.03 11.53 1.49
N TYR A 8 14.54 12.23 0.46
CA TYR A 8 15.48 11.69 -0.52
C TYR A 8 16.91 11.52 0.04
N THR A 9 17.28 12.27 1.08
CA THR A 9 18.54 12.11 1.83
C THR A 9 18.39 11.21 3.05
N GLU A 10 17.20 10.62 3.25
CA GLU A 10 16.87 9.69 4.34
C GLU A 10 16.96 10.28 5.76
N GLU A 11 16.90 11.60 5.88
CA GLU A 11 16.80 12.28 7.17
C GLU A 11 15.43 12.09 7.82
N ILE A 12 14.41 11.81 7.01
CA ILE A 12 13.05 11.45 7.45
C ILE A 12 12.58 10.21 6.69
N GLY A 13 11.78 9.36 7.35
CA GLY A 13 11.23 8.15 6.74
C GLY A 13 9.95 8.37 5.92
N ALA A 14 9.20 9.43 6.21
CA ALA A 14 7.96 9.76 5.52
C ALA A 14 7.64 11.26 5.53
N LEU A 15 6.78 11.64 4.58
CA LEU A 15 6.26 13.00 4.40
C LEU A 15 4.80 12.93 4.00
N VAL A 16 3.94 13.72 4.63
CA VAL A 16 2.54 13.89 4.23
C VAL A 16 2.42 15.10 3.32
N ILE A 17 1.63 14.97 2.26
CA ILE A 17 1.19 16.05 1.38
C ILE A 17 -0.33 16.07 1.46
N ASP A 18 -0.91 17.13 2.03
CA ASP A 18 -2.36 17.27 2.12
C ASP A 18 -2.96 17.73 0.78
N VAL A 19 -4.30 17.72 0.68
CA VAL A 19 -5.03 17.95 -0.58
C VAL A 19 -4.72 19.31 -1.22
N ASP A 20 -4.39 20.31 -0.40
CA ASP A 20 -3.99 21.67 -0.81
C ASP A 20 -2.51 21.77 -1.22
N GLY A 21 -1.74 20.68 -1.11
CA GLY A 21 -0.31 20.63 -1.38
C GLY A 21 0.58 20.92 -0.16
N THR A 22 0.00 21.23 1.01
CA THR A 22 0.76 21.49 2.24
C THR A 22 1.54 20.26 2.67
N GLN A 23 2.82 20.44 2.99
CA GLN A 23 3.71 19.37 3.41
C GLN A 23 3.86 19.32 4.93
N SER A 24 3.82 18.12 5.51
CA SER A 24 3.98 17.89 6.94
C SER A 24 4.81 16.65 7.20
N GLU A 25 5.81 16.76 8.07
CA GLU A 25 6.59 15.61 8.57
C GLU A 25 5.87 14.91 9.73
N SER A 26 4.77 15.47 10.25
CA SER A 26 3.91 14.82 11.24
C SER A 26 3.02 13.81 10.53
N LEU A 27 3.15 12.53 10.92
CA LEU A 27 2.40 11.43 10.33
C LEU A 27 1.03 11.26 10.99
N PRO A 28 -0.01 10.88 10.23
CA PRO A 28 -1.31 10.55 10.79
C PRO A 28 -1.21 9.35 11.74
N ASN A 29 -2.00 9.37 12.80
CA ASN A 29 -2.13 8.25 13.72
C ASN A 29 -3.00 7.15 13.09
N LYS A 30 -2.50 5.90 13.06
CA LYS A 30 -3.21 4.70 12.55
C LYS A 30 -3.89 4.92 11.18
N PRO A 31 -3.15 5.34 10.13
CA PRO A 31 -3.76 5.74 8.87
C PRO A 31 -4.33 4.55 8.08
N LEU A 32 -5.41 4.79 7.35
CA LEU A 32 -5.87 3.90 6.29
C LEU A 32 -5.12 4.23 5.00
N VAL A 33 -4.34 3.29 4.48
CA VAL A 33 -3.34 3.56 3.44
C VAL A 33 -3.49 2.62 2.25
N LEU A 34 -3.75 3.16 1.06
CA LEU A 34 -3.60 2.42 -0.19
C LEU A 34 -2.19 2.69 -0.77
N ALA A 35 -1.30 1.71 -0.61
CA ALA A 35 0.07 1.77 -1.12
C ALA A 35 0.11 1.39 -2.62
N GLY A 36 0.80 2.17 -3.43
CA GLY A 36 0.87 1.91 -4.87
C GLY A 36 1.82 2.81 -5.63
N SER A 37 2.17 2.39 -6.85
CA SER A 37 3.03 3.21 -7.73
C SER A 37 2.27 4.35 -8.41
N PHE A 38 0.94 4.26 -8.50
CA PHE A 38 0.02 5.22 -9.15
C PHE A 38 0.56 5.84 -10.44
N ASN A 39 0.97 4.98 -11.37
CA ASN A 39 1.56 5.38 -12.63
C ASN A 39 0.77 4.86 -13.85
N PRO A 40 -0.35 5.51 -14.23
CA PRO A 40 -1.03 6.61 -13.54
C PRO A 40 -2.05 6.11 -12.48
N ILE A 41 -2.58 7.04 -11.67
CA ILE A 41 -3.81 6.77 -10.89
C ILE A 41 -5.02 6.59 -11.84
N HIS A 42 -6.02 5.81 -11.43
CA HIS A 42 -7.21 5.52 -12.23
C HIS A 42 -8.39 5.11 -11.35
N HIS A 43 -9.59 4.98 -11.94
CA HIS A 43 -10.85 4.66 -11.25
C HIS A 43 -10.79 3.47 -10.28
N GLY A 44 -10.10 2.38 -10.67
CA GLY A 44 -9.91 1.23 -9.77
C GLY A 44 -9.23 1.60 -8.43
N HIS A 45 -8.19 2.45 -8.44
CA HIS A 45 -7.53 2.91 -7.21
C HIS A 45 -8.45 3.83 -6.38
N GLN A 46 -9.19 4.70 -7.04
CA GLN A 46 -10.12 5.65 -6.42
C GLN A 46 -11.25 4.88 -5.71
N SER A 47 -11.90 3.97 -6.43
CA SER A 47 -12.97 3.13 -5.90
C SER A 47 -12.49 2.22 -4.75
N LEU A 48 -11.28 1.69 -4.85
CA LEU A 48 -10.71 0.84 -3.80
C LEU A 48 -10.51 1.60 -2.49
N LEU A 49 -9.88 2.79 -2.57
CA LEU A 49 -9.67 3.60 -1.38
C LEU A 49 -11.01 4.07 -0.79
N LEU A 50 -11.96 4.50 -1.63
CA LEU A 50 -13.30 4.91 -1.19
C LEU A 50 -14.09 3.79 -0.52
N ALA A 51 -14.03 2.56 -1.04
CA ALA A 51 -14.67 1.41 -0.44
C ALA A 51 -14.06 1.08 0.93
N ALA A 52 -12.73 1.10 1.05
CA ALA A 52 -12.06 0.90 2.34
C ALA A 52 -12.36 2.01 3.36
N MET A 53 -12.44 3.27 2.92
CA MET A 53 -12.89 4.40 3.75
C MET A 53 -14.32 4.18 4.25
N SER A 54 -15.22 3.72 3.37
CA SER A 54 -16.62 3.45 3.72
C SER A 54 -16.76 2.30 4.72
N MET A 55 -15.94 1.25 4.58
CA MET A 55 -15.93 0.11 5.48
C MET A 55 -15.44 0.46 6.89
N THR A 56 -14.47 1.38 7.00
CA THR A 56 -13.79 1.68 8.27
C THR A 56 -14.24 2.98 8.92
N GLY A 57 -14.85 3.90 8.17
CA GLY A 57 -15.13 5.27 8.60
C GLY A 57 -13.89 6.17 8.69
N ASN A 58 -12.70 5.68 8.30
CA ASN A 58 -11.43 6.40 8.47
C ASN A 58 -11.06 7.25 7.25
N LYS A 59 -10.25 8.31 7.47
CA LYS A 59 -9.62 9.08 6.39
C LYS A 59 -8.61 8.20 5.65
N GLY A 60 -8.79 8.07 4.34
CA GLY A 60 -7.90 7.34 3.46
C GLY A 60 -6.75 8.19 2.91
N TYR A 61 -5.58 7.59 2.78
CA TYR A 61 -4.38 8.16 2.19
C TYR A 61 -3.89 7.26 1.05
N TYR A 62 -3.41 7.88 -0.02
CA TYR A 62 -2.53 7.17 -0.95
C TYR A 62 -1.12 7.13 -0.38
N GLU A 63 -0.35 6.10 -0.70
CA GLU A 63 1.06 6.03 -0.36
C GLU A 63 1.94 5.68 -1.57
N ILE A 64 2.97 6.51 -1.79
CA ILE A 64 4.00 6.26 -2.79
C ILE A 64 5.34 6.12 -2.07
N SER A 65 5.99 4.97 -2.26
CA SER A 65 7.38 4.84 -1.87
C SER A 65 8.31 5.42 -2.93
N ILE A 66 9.28 6.23 -2.51
CA ILE A 66 10.37 6.69 -3.37
C ILE A 66 11.39 5.57 -3.64
N ARG A 67 11.38 4.50 -2.84
CA ARG A 67 12.19 3.28 -3.02
C ARG A 67 11.32 2.10 -3.41
N ASN A 68 11.77 1.30 -4.37
CA ASN A 68 11.15 0.00 -4.66
C ASN A 68 12.25 -1.04 -4.73
N VAL A 69 11.92 -2.29 -4.35
CA VAL A 69 12.83 -3.43 -4.53
C VAL A 69 13.24 -3.49 -6.01
N ASP A 70 14.55 -3.63 -6.26
CA ASP A 70 15.16 -3.76 -7.59
C ASP A 70 14.94 -2.60 -8.58
N LYS A 71 14.55 -1.40 -8.10
CA LYS A 71 14.39 -0.22 -8.96
C LYS A 71 15.24 0.95 -8.47
N PRO A 72 15.68 1.83 -9.39
CA PRO A 72 16.30 3.09 -9.00
C PRO A 72 15.32 3.94 -8.18
N LEU A 73 15.88 4.83 -7.37
CA LEU A 73 15.13 5.82 -6.61
C LEU A 73 14.18 6.59 -7.55
N LEU A 74 12.92 6.75 -7.15
CA LEU A 74 11.90 7.42 -7.96
C LEU A 74 12.36 8.86 -8.27
N PRO A 75 12.52 9.27 -9.53
CA PRO A 75 12.95 10.63 -9.84
C PRO A 75 11.94 11.66 -9.34
N LYS A 76 12.42 12.78 -8.77
CA LYS A 76 11.56 13.84 -8.22
C LYS A 76 10.52 14.36 -9.21
N LYS A 77 10.89 14.47 -10.50
CA LYS A 77 9.97 14.89 -11.56
C LYS A 77 8.80 13.92 -11.74
N GLU A 78 9.07 12.61 -11.69
CA GLU A 78 8.03 11.58 -11.77
C GLU A 78 7.18 11.54 -10.51
N LEU A 79 7.80 11.71 -9.34
CA LEU A 79 7.08 11.85 -8.08
C LEU A 79 6.11 13.03 -8.11
N SER A 80 6.56 14.22 -8.52
CA SER A 80 5.72 15.41 -8.65
C SER A 80 4.53 15.17 -9.57
N LYS A 81 4.75 14.57 -10.74
CA LYS A 81 3.67 14.22 -11.69
C LYS A 81 2.62 13.30 -11.06
N ARG A 82 3.04 12.26 -10.33
CA ARG A 82 2.12 11.31 -9.68
C ARG A 82 1.39 11.95 -8.50
N ALA A 83 2.10 12.75 -7.70
CA ALA A 83 1.50 13.50 -6.61
C ALA A 83 0.43 14.46 -7.11
N GLU A 84 0.68 15.22 -8.18
CA GLU A 84 -0.33 16.11 -8.78
C GLU A 84 -1.61 15.36 -9.22
N GLN A 85 -1.47 14.15 -9.79
CA GLN A 85 -2.63 13.35 -10.17
C GLN A 85 -3.45 12.90 -8.96
N ILE A 86 -2.78 12.55 -7.85
CA ILE A 86 -3.42 12.17 -6.60
C ILE A 86 -4.12 13.36 -5.94
N LEU A 87 -3.46 14.53 -5.88
CA LEU A 87 -4.06 15.72 -5.28
C LEU A 87 -5.29 16.19 -6.08
N LYS A 88 -5.29 16.02 -7.41
CA LYS A 88 -6.47 16.26 -8.26
C LYS A 88 -7.64 15.31 -7.98
N ASP A 89 -7.38 14.13 -7.41
CA ASP A 89 -8.43 13.23 -6.89
C ASP A 89 -9.02 13.71 -5.55
N GLY A 90 -8.46 14.76 -4.95
CA GLY A 90 -8.94 15.31 -3.68
C GLY A 90 -8.51 14.48 -2.46
N LYS A 91 -7.43 13.70 -2.56
CA LYS A 91 -6.92 12.83 -1.49
C LYS A 91 -5.51 13.22 -1.08
N SER A 92 -5.22 13.09 0.22
CA SER A 92 -3.89 13.31 0.77
C SER A 92 -2.95 12.14 0.39
N LEU A 93 -1.66 12.44 0.31
CA LEU A 93 -0.60 11.51 -0.08
C LEU A 93 0.43 11.38 1.04
N ILE A 94 0.80 10.14 1.38
CA ILE A 94 1.97 9.84 2.20
C ILE A 94 3.09 9.40 1.27
N LEU A 95 4.25 10.03 1.38
CA LEU A 95 5.47 9.57 0.75
C LEU A 95 6.30 8.81 1.77
N THR A 96 6.84 7.66 1.40
CA THR A 96 7.76 6.90 2.27
C THR A 96 9.05 6.55 1.53
N SER A 97 10.09 6.21 2.28
CA SER A 97 11.30 5.56 1.75
C SER A 97 11.27 4.03 1.90
N ALA A 98 10.12 3.42 2.21
CA ALA A 98 9.99 2.00 2.53
C ALA A 98 9.52 1.14 1.34
N PRO A 99 10.32 0.15 0.89
CA PRO A 99 9.99 -0.68 -0.27
C PRO A 99 8.99 -1.81 0.02
N ARG A 100 8.98 -2.41 1.21
CA ARG A 100 8.07 -3.52 1.59
C ARG A 100 7.13 -3.08 2.72
N PHE A 101 6.05 -3.84 2.92
CA PHE A 101 5.09 -3.57 4.00
C PHE A 101 5.71 -3.71 5.39
N THR A 102 6.71 -4.57 5.56
CA THR A 102 7.50 -4.66 6.79
C THR A 102 8.11 -3.30 7.15
N GLU A 103 8.86 -2.66 6.26
CA GLU A 103 9.46 -1.35 6.55
C GLU A 103 8.40 -0.25 6.65
N LYS A 104 7.32 -0.33 5.85
CA LYS A 104 6.20 0.61 5.97
C LYS A 104 5.55 0.56 7.34
N SER A 105 5.43 -0.63 7.94
CA SER A 105 4.82 -0.80 9.27
C SER A 105 5.62 -0.09 10.37
N SER A 106 6.95 -0.06 10.25
CA SER A 106 7.82 0.66 11.19
C SER A 106 7.71 2.18 11.03
N ILE A 107 7.45 2.67 9.81
CA ILE A 107 7.28 4.11 9.53
C ILE A 107 5.86 4.58 9.87
N LEU A 108 4.85 3.73 9.65
CA LEU A 108 3.42 4.02 9.83
C LEU A 108 2.81 3.05 10.86
N PRO A 109 3.20 3.14 12.14
CA PRO A 109 2.69 2.23 13.16
C PRO A 109 1.16 2.33 13.28
N GLY A 110 0.53 1.17 13.42
CA GLY A 110 -0.93 1.02 13.51
C GLY A 110 -1.68 1.27 12.19
N ALA A 111 -1.00 1.40 11.06
CA ALA A 111 -1.66 1.59 9.77
C ALA A 111 -2.52 0.39 9.38
N THR A 112 -3.60 0.67 8.65
CA THR A 112 -4.36 -0.36 7.93
C THR A 112 -4.06 -0.21 6.45
N PHE A 113 -3.33 -1.17 5.88
CA PHE A 113 -2.94 -1.17 4.47
C PHE A 113 -4.05 -1.80 3.61
N VAL A 114 -4.56 -1.03 2.66
CA VAL A 114 -5.50 -1.49 1.64
C VAL A 114 -4.69 -2.06 0.48
N ILE A 115 -4.93 -3.33 0.14
CA ILE A 115 -4.20 -4.05 -0.90
C ILE A 115 -5.15 -4.86 -1.79
N GLY A 116 -4.73 -5.11 -3.03
CA GLY A 116 -5.43 -6.03 -3.92
C GLY A 116 -5.04 -7.49 -3.69
N PHE A 117 -5.85 -8.40 -4.22
CA PHE A 117 -5.65 -9.85 -4.14
C PHE A 117 -4.22 -10.28 -4.53
N ASP A 118 -3.70 -9.81 -5.67
CA ASP A 118 -2.34 -10.19 -6.11
C ASP A 118 -1.24 -9.71 -5.15
N THR A 119 -1.41 -8.55 -4.53
CA THR A 119 -0.48 -8.05 -3.51
C THR A 119 -0.57 -8.88 -2.23
N CYS A 120 -1.78 -9.31 -1.84
CA CYS A 120 -1.97 -10.21 -0.71
C CYS A 120 -1.23 -11.54 -0.93
N ILE A 121 -1.35 -12.15 -2.12
CA ILE A 121 -0.60 -13.38 -2.46
C ILE A 121 0.91 -13.16 -2.32
N ARG A 122 1.42 -12.01 -2.79
CA ARG A 122 2.86 -11.69 -2.70
C ARG A 122 3.36 -11.49 -1.28
N LEU A 123 2.51 -11.10 -0.33
CA LEU A 123 2.91 -10.99 1.08
C LEU A 123 3.36 -12.34 1.65
N PHE A 124 2.79 -13.44 1.16
CA PHE A 124 3.10 -14.80 1.59
C PHE A 124 4.11 -15.52 0.68
N ASP A 125 4.67 -14.82 -0.31
CA ASP A 125 5.64 -15.38 -1.25
C ASP A 125 7.07 -15.08 -0.77
N GLU A 126 7.80 -16.12 -0.37
CA GLU A 126 9.17 -16.01 0.16
C GLU A 126 10.15 -15.35 -0.82
N THR A 127 9.87 -15.41 -2.13
CA THR A 127 10.74 -14.77 -3.14
C THR A 127 10.81 -13.26 -3.02
N TYR A 128 9.88 -12.62 -2.30
CA TYR A 128 9.88 -11.18 -2.02
C TYR A 128 10.73 -10.79 -0.79
N TYR A 129 11.29 -11.78 -0.08
CA TYR A 129 12.11 -11.60 1.11
C TYR A 129 13.51 -12.22 0.99
N PRO A 130 14.24 -12.02 -0.12
CA PRO A 130 15.54 -12.67 -0.34
C PRO A 130 16.59 -12.27 0.71
N ASP A 131 16.42 -11.10 1.33
CA ASP A 131 17.37 -10.52 2.29
C ASP A 131 16.99 -10.78 3.76
N HIS A 132 15.85 -11.44 4.02
CA HIS A 132 15.43 -11.74 5.38
C HIS A 132 15.95 -13.12 5.78
N VAL A 133 16.87 -13.14 6.74
CA VAL A 133 17.38 -14.40 7.29
C VAL A 133 16.28 -15.08 8.09
N ALA A 134 15.83 -16.24 7.61
CA ALA A 134 15.00 -17.14 8.40
C ALA A 134 15.85 -17.72 9.53
N ALA A 135 15.58 -17.34 10.78
CA ALA A 135 16.12 -18.03 11.93
C ALA A 135 15.33 -19.33 12.17
N SER A 136 14.46 -19.36 13.18
CA SER A 136 13.57 -20.49 13.48
C SER A 136 12.23 -20.45 12.73
N ALA A 137 11.86 -19.31 12.16
CA ALA A 137 10.65 -19.09 11.37
C ALA A 137 10.99 -18.60 9.95
N SER A 138 10.05 -18.74 9.01
CA SER A 138 10.23 -18.29 7.63
C SER A 138 10.42 -16.77 7.54
N ALA A 139 10.98 -16.29 6.43
CA ALA A 139 11.13 -14.86 6.17
C ALA A 139 9.77 -14.12 6.14
N VAL A 140 8.74 -14.77 5.58
CA VAL A 140 7.35 -14.28 5.57
C VAL A 140 6.82 -14.14 6.98
N ASP A 141 7.03 -15.16 7.81
CA ASP A 141 6.57 -15.19 9.19
C ASP A 141 7.20 -14.05 10.02
N ASN A 142 8.51 -13.85 9.92
CA ASN A 142 9.20 -12.75 10.59
C ASN A 142 8.70 -11.36 10.12
N SER A 143 8.38 -11.24 8.82
CA SER A 143 7.80 -10.01 8.27
C SER A 143 6.42 -9.73 8.87
N LEU A 144 5.53 -10.73 8.87
CA LEU A 144 4.17 -10.58 9.39
C LEU A 144 4.15 -10.37 10.91
N ASP A 145 5.05 -11.03 11.65
CA ASP A 145 5.23 -10.81 13.09
C ASP A 145 5.58 -9.34 13.35
N LEU A 146 6.58 -8.77 12.67
CA LEU A 146 6.94 -7.36 12.84
C LEU A 146 5.80 -6.39 12.44
N ILE A 147 5.08 -6.69 11.36
CA ILE A 147 3.92 -5.88 10.95
C ILE A 147 2.83 -5.90 12.04
N GLY A 148 2.59 -7.07 12.64
CA GLY A 148 1.63 -7.25 13.73
C GLY A 148 2.09 -6.58 15.04
N GLU A 149 3.37 -6.66 15.38
CA GLU A 149 3.98 -5.98 16.53
C GLU A 149 3.85 -4.45 16.41
N ASN A 150 3.99 -3.91 15.19
CA ASN A 150 3.73 -2.51 14.88
C ASN A 150 2.22 -2.16 14.85
N GLY A 151 1.33 -3.13 15.15
CA GLY A 151 -0.12 -2.95 15.23
C GLY A 151 -0.80 -2.74 13.88
N CYS A 152 -0.13 -3.08 12.77
CA CYS A 152 -0.66 -2.87 11.44
C CYS A 152 -1.58 -4.00 10.97
N ASN A 153 -2.52 -3.66 10.10
CA ASN A 153 -3.52 -4.58 9.55
C ASN A 153 -3.64 -4.43 8.03
N PHE A 154 -4.35 -5.35 7.39
CA PHE A 154 -4.60 -5.36 5.95
C PHE A 154 -6.09 -5.43 5.64
N ILE A 155 -6.53 -4.63 4.67
CA ILE A 155 -7.82 -4.78 3.99
C ILE A 155 -7.53 -5.32 2.59
N VAL A 156 -8.10 -6.47 2.27
CA VAL A 156 -7.81 -7.20 1.04
C VAL A 156 -9.01 -7.13 0.11
N ALA A 157 -8.83 -6.46 -1.02
CA ALA A 157 -9.80 -6.40 -2.08
C ALA A 157 -9.63 -7.54 -3.08
N GLY A 158 -10.72 -8.24 -3.36
CA GLY A 158 -10.75 -9.30 -4.35
C GLY A 158 -10.69 -8.79 -5.79
N ARG A 159 -10.54 -9.72 -6.73
CA ARG A 159 -10.53 -9.47 -8.17
C ARG A 159 -11.30 -10.54 -8.94
N ILE A 160 -11.75 -10.21 -10.15
CA ILE A 160 -12.23 -11.19 -11.11
C ILE A 160 -11.04 -11.76 -11.88
N ASN A 161 -10.95 -13.09 -11.99
CA ASN A 161 -9.93 -13.74 -12.81
C ASN A 161 -10.36 -13.87 -14.28
N SER A 162 -9.47 -14.38 -15.13
CA SER A 162 -9.72 -14.55 -16.56
C SER A 162 -10.88 -15.50 -16.91
N ARG A 163 -11.38 -16.29 -15.94
CA ARG A 163 -12.53 -17.17 -16.08
C ARG A 163 -13.83 -16.56 -15.53
N GLY A 164 -13.81 -15.30 -15.10
CA GLY A 164 -14.99 -14.62 -14.53
C GLY A 164 -15.29 -14.98 -13.08
N LYS A 165 -14.41 -15.72 -12.39
CA LYS A 165 -14.60 -16.08 -10.97
C LYS A 165 -13.98 -15.00 -10.08
N PHE A 166 -14.73 -14.56 -9.07
CA PHE A 166 -14.22 -13.71 -8.00
C PHE A 166 -13.26 -14.48 -7.09
N GLN A 167 -12.09 -13.89 -6.83
CA GLN A 167 -11.09 -14.36 -5.88
C GLN A 167 -10.88 -13.29 -4.81
N GLY A 168 -11.01 -13.69 -3.54
CA GLY A 168 -10.93 -12.80 -2.38
C GLY A 168 -9.99 -13.34 -1.30
N LEU A 169 -10.00 -12.74 -0.12
CA LEU A 169 -9.16 -13.16 1.00
C LEU A 169 -9.42 -14.62 1.39
N ARG A 170 -10.66 -15.09 1.27
CA ARG A 170 -11.04 -16.50 1.49
C ARG A 170 -10.32 -17.51 0.60
N ASP A 171 -9.77 -17.07 -0.53
CA ASP A 171 -9.03 -17.91 -1.46
C ASP A 171 -7.50 -17.86 -1.19
N VAL A 172 -7.07 -17.18 -0.13
CA VAL A 172 -5.67 -17.08 0.32
C VAL A 172 -5.44 -17.94 1.55
N SER A 173 -4.40 -18.78 1.53
CA SER A 173 -4.00 -19.59 2.68
C SER A 173 -3.24 -18.75 3.72
N VAL A 174 -3.96 -17.99 4.54
CA VAL A 174 -3.38 -17.22 5.64
C VAL A 174 -3.11 -18.13 6.84
N PRO A 175 -1.88 -18.20 7.39
CA PRO A 175 -1.60 -18.97 8.60
C PRO A 175 -2.48 -18.52 9.77
N GLN A 176 -3.01 -19.47 10.54
CA GLN A 176 -4.02 -19.21 11.58
C GLN A 176 -3.63 -18.07 12.53
N ARG A 177 -2.35 -17.99 12.93
CA ARG A 177 -1.84 -16.96 13.84
C ARG A 177 -1.94 -15.53 13.30
N PHE A 178 -1.96 -15.35 11.98
CA PHE A 178 -2.02 -14.04 11.33
C PHE A 178 -3.42 -13.64 10.87
N THR A 179 -4.41 -14.53 10.96
CA THR A 179 -5.77 -14.28 10.45
C THR A 179 -6.40 -12.99 10.98
N GLY A 180 -6.16 -12.64 12.25
CA GLY A 180 -6.66 -11.40 12.86
C GLY A 180 -6.10 -10.09 12.26
N MET A 181 -5.07 -10.16 11.43
CA MET A 181 -4.49 -9.01 10.75
C MET A 181 -5.14 -8.72 9.38
N PHE A 182 -5.94 -9.63 8.83
CA PHE A 182 -6.46 -9.53 7.46
C PHE A 182 -7.98 -9.47 7.44
N TYR A 183 -8.51 -8.44 6.79
CA TYR A 183 -9.93 -8.18 6.64
C TYR A 183 -10.30 -8.19 5.16
N GLU A 184 -11.34 -8.93 4.80
CA GLU A 184 -11.83 -8.97 3.41
C GLU A 184 -12.65 -7.71 3.12
N LEU A 185 -12.36 -7.05 1.99
CA LEU A 185 -13.28 -6.07 1.42
C LEU A 185 -14.32 -6.82 0.57
N PRO A 186 -15.60 -6.85 0.96
CA PRO A 186 -16.61 -7.69 0.31
C PRO A 186 -16.79 -7.34 -1.17
N GLU A 187 -17.08 -8.36 -2.01
CA GLU A 187 -17.39 -8.17 -3.44
C GLU A 187 -18.53 -7.16 -3.68
N SER A 188 -19.52 -7.14 -2.77
CA SER A 188 -20.64 -6.19 -2.83
C SER A 188 -20.24 -4.73 -2.61
N GLN A 189 -19.09 -4.48 -1.99
CA GLN A 189 -18.55 -3.13 -1.76
C GLN A 189 -17.50 -2.75 -2.79
N PHE A 190 -16.75 -3.72 -3.32
CA PHE A 190 -15.73 -3.48 -4.32
C PHE A 190 -15.54 -4.67 -5.25
N ARG A 191 -15.57 -4.38 -6.55
CA ARG A 191 -15.22 -5.31 -7.62
C ARG A 191 -14.36 -4.58 -8.65
N SER A 192 -13.12 -5.05 -8.83
CA SER A 192 -12.25 -4.53 -9.90
C SER A 192 -12.20 -5.51 -11.06
N ASP A 193 -12.73 -5.08 -12.20
CA ASP A 193 -12.61 -5.79 -13.49
C ASP A 193 -11.36 -5.32 -14.28
N LEU A 194 -10.56 -4.39 -13.75
CA LEU A 194 -9.42 -3.77 -14.44
C LEU A 194 -8.12 -3.95 -13.64
N SER A 195 -7.03 -4.37 -14.32
CA SER A 195 -5.67 -4.26 -13.79
C SER A 195 -4.95 -3.00 -14.30
N SER A 196 -4.10 -2.39 -13.46
CA SER A 196 -3.29 -1.23 -13.88
C SER A 196 -2.36 -1.54 -15.05
N THR A 197 -2.01 -2.81 -15.25
CA THR A 197 -1.19 -3.27 -16.38
C THR A 197 -1.96 -3.23 -17.70
N GLU A 198 -3.25 -3.57 -17.69
CA GLU A 198 -4.12 -3.47 -18.87
C GLU A 198 -4.37 -2.01 -19.25
N MET A 199 -4.50 -1.12 -18.24
CA MET A 199 -4.68 0.32 -18.48
C MET A 199 -3.45 0.97 -19.12
N ARG A 200 -2.22 0.56 -18.76
CA ARG A 200 -0.98 1.08 -19.37
C ARG A 200 -0.83 0.77 -20.86
N LYS A 201 -1.59 -0.18 -21.42
CA LYS A 201 -1.59 -0.48 -22.86
C LYS A 201 -2.59 0.38 -23.64
N ARG A 202 -3.47 1.11 -22.96
CA ARG A 202 -4.51 1.97 -23.54
C ARG A 202 -4.14 3.46 -23.55
N PHE A 203 -3.00 3.81 -22.98
CA PHE A 203 -2.39 5.15 -22.95
C PHE A 203 -0.98 5.07 -23.54
#